data_AF-A0A0K2LBX1-F1
#
_entry.id   AF-A0A0K2LBX1-F1
#
_cell.length_a   1.000
_cell.length_b   1.000
_cell.length_c   1.000
_cell.angle_alpha   90.00
_cell.angle_beta   90.00
_cell.angle_gamma   90.00
#
_symmetry.space_group_name_H-M   'P 1'
#
loop_
_entity.id
_entity.type
_entity.pdbx_description
1 polymer ?
#
loop_
_entity_poly.entity_id
_entity_poly.type
_entity_poly.pdbx_seq_one_letter_code
_entity_poly.pdbx_strand_id
1 'polypeptide(L)'
;MIIKILMIFFIIFLLALAYILWSHSSGKFLIYSPDENLTLKNVMRFTAGLLVFVAIMGIVIALIGSKEANFITLLLGSLIAAAFSIYLANIR
;
A
#
# COMPACT_ATOMS: atom_id res chain seq x y z
N MET A 1 19.69 13.93 -0.61
CA MET A 1 19.81 12.93 -1.69
C MET A 1 19.32 11.55 -1.24
N ILE A 2 19.82 11.03 -0.11
CA ILE A 2 19.41 9.73 0.47
C ILE A 2 17.89 9.53 0.56
N ILE A 3 17.14 10.51 1.07
CA ILE A 3 15.69 10.35 1.22
C ILE A 3 14.93 10.19 -0.10
N LYS A 4 15.42 10.80 -1.18
CA LYS A 4 14.80 10.64 -2.51
C LYS A 4 15.02 9.24 -3.09
N ILE A 5 16.21 8.67 -2.84
CA ILE A 5 16.50 7.28 -3.23
C ILE A 5 15.60 6.34 -2.45
N LEU A 6 15.50 6.53 -1.12
CA LEU A 6 14.60 5.74 -0.27
C LEU A 6 13.14 5.83 -0.74
N MET A 7 12.67 7.02 -1.12
CA MET A 7 11.33 7.24 -1.68
C MET A 7 11.07 6.41 -2.93
N ILE A 8 12.04 6.31 -3.85
CA ILE A 8 11.90 5.52 -5.08
C ILE A 8 11.69 4.04 -4.73
N PHE A 9 12.55 3.48 -3.87
CA PHE A 9 12.40 2.09 -3.41
C PHE A 9 11.07 1.87 -2.70
N PHE A 10 10.66 2.81 -1.87
CA PHE A 10 9.39 2.75 -1.15
C PHE A 10 8.18 2.77 -2.10
N ILE A 11 8.18 3.65 -3.10
CA ILE A 11 7.12 3.72 -4.12
C ILE A 11 7.02 2.40 -4.88
N ILE A 12 8.16 1.82 -5.30
CA ILE A 12 8.16 0.50 -5.95
C ILE A 12 7.55 -0.56 -5.04
N PHE A 13 7.90 -0.55 -3.75
CA PHE A 13 7.33 -1.47 -2.77
C PHE A 13 5.81 -1.28 -2.60
N LEU A 14 5.32 -0.04 -2.50
CA LEU A 14 3.89 0.25 -2.41
C LEU A 14 3.13 -0.24 -3.65
N LEU A 15 3.68 0.00 -4.84
CA LEU A 15 3.07 -0.45 -6.10
C LEU A 15 3.06 -1.97 -6.22
N ALA A 16 4.15 -2.64 -5.81
CA ALA A 16 4.20 -4.10 -5.77
C ALA A 16 3.16 -4.68 -4.80
N LEU A 17 3.04 -4.11 -3.60
CA LEU A 17 2.03 -4.53 -2.64
C LEU A 17 0.61 -4.28 -3.16
N ALA A 18 0.35 -3.10 -3.73
CA ALA A 18 -0.94 -2.79 -4.33
C ALA A 18 -1.31 -3.75 -5.45
N TYR A 19 -0.36 -4.08 -6.32
CA TYR A 19 -0.55 -5.05 -7.39
C TYR A 19 -0.89 -6.44 -6.84
N ILE A 20 -0.16 -6.93 -5.83
CA ILE A 20 -0.43 -8.22 -5.20
C ILE A 20 -1.84 -8.24 -4.60
N LEU A 21 -2.21 -7.21 -3.82
CA LEU A 21 -3.52 -7.12 -3.20
C LEU A 21 -4.65 -7.06 -4.23
N TRP A 22 -4.47 -6.29 -5.30
CA TRP A 22 -5.48 -6.21 -6.34
C TRP A 22 -5.64 -7.51 -7.11
N SER A 23 -4.53 -8.09 -7.60
CA SER A 23 -4.52 -9.32 -8.41
C SER A 23 -5.03 -10.54 -7.65
N HIS A 24 -4.76 -10.62 -6.34
CA HIS A 24 -5.22 -11.74 -5.51
C HIS A 24 -6.54 -11.43 -4.78
N SER A 25 -7.18 -10.29 -5.05
CA SER A 25 -8.48 -9.95 -4.42
C SER A 25 -9.64 -10.85 -4.87
N SER A 26 -9.50 -11.53 -6.01
CA SER A 26 -10.47 -12.50 -6.54
C SER A 26 -9.92 -13.92 -6.60
N GLY A 27 -8.86 -14.20 -5.85
CA GLY A 27 -8.22 -15.50 -5.79
C GLY A 27 -7.76 -15.81 -4.37
N LYS A 28 -6.89 -16.81 -4.22
CA LYS A 28 -6.25 -17.08 -2.92
C LYS A 28 -5.23 -16.00 -2.61
N PHE A 29 -5.30 -15.43 -1.41
CA PHE A 29 -4.29 -14.51 -0.91
C PHE A 29 -3.69 -15.10 0.37
N LEU A 30 -2.44 -15.55 0.30
CA LEU A 30 -1.79 -16.30 1.37
C LEU A 30 -2.63 -17.54 1.76
N ILE A 31 -3.05 -17.62 3.02
CA ILE A 31 -3.94 -18.67 3.56
C ILE A 31 -5.43 -18.29 3.51
N TYR A 32 -5.76 -17.10 3.00
CA TYR A 32 -7.13 -16.60 2.94
C TYR A 32 -7.74 -16.80 1.56
N SER A 33 -9.07 -16.97 1.52
CA SER A 33 -9.89 -17.00 0.31
C SER A 33 -10.75 -15.73 0.21
N PRO A 34 -10.19 -14.58 -0.22
CA PRO A 34 -10.95 -13.34 -0.46
C PRO A 34 -12.21 -13.52 -1.31
N ASP A 35 -12.21 -14.47 -2.24
CA ASP A 35 -13.38 -14.68 -3.10
C ASP A 35 -14.60 -15.25 -2.36
N GLU A 36 -14.38 -15.90 -1.22
CA GLU A 36 -15.43 -16.40 -0.34
C GLU A 36 -15.85 -15.37 0.73
N ASN A 37 -15.07 -14.29 0.90
CA ASN A 37 -15.31 -13.22 1.87
C ASN A 37 -15.31 -11.85 1.18
N LEU A 38 -16.50 -11.37 0.81
CA LEU A 38 -16.70 -10.08 0.14
C LEU A 38 -16.11 -8.89 0.91
N THR A 39 -16.07 -8.95 2.25
CA THR A 39 -15.47 -7.91 3.08
C THR A 39 -13.96 -7.88 2.89
N LEU A 40 -13.28 -9.03 2.94
CA LEU A 40 -11.84 -9.12 2.71
C LEU A 40 -11.48 -8.68 1.29
N LYS A 41 -12.24 -9.10 0.28
CA LYS A 41 -12.09 -8.67 -1.12
C LYS A 41 -12.18 -7.15 -1.28
N ASN A 42 -13.17 -6.53 -0.66
CA ASN A 42 -13.35 -5.09 -0.71
C ASN A 42 -12.22 -4.35 0.02
N VAL A 43 -11.80 -4.82 1.20
CA VAL A 43 -10.68 -4.23 1.93
C VAL A 43 -9.38 -4.33 1.15
N MET A 44 -9.07 -5.49 0.56
CA MET A 44 -7.88 -5.66 -0.29
C MET A 44 -7.86 -4.69 -1.47
N ARG A 45 -8.97 -4.55 -2.19
CA ARG A 45 -9.09 -3.63 -3.33
C ARG A 45 -8.99 -2.17 -2.90
N PHE A 46 -9.63 -1.82 -1.78
CA PHE A 46 -9.59 -0.47 -1.22
C PHE A 46 -8.17 -0.10 -0.76
N THR A 47 -7.49 -0.99 -0.04
CA THR A 47 -6.09 -0.83 0.36
C THR A 47 -5.19 -0.70 -0.86
N ALA A 48 -5.35 -1.54 -1.88
CA ALA A 48 -4.58 -1.43 -3.12
C ALA A 48 -4.76 -0.07 -3.79
N GLY A 49 -6.00 0.43 -3.89
CA GLY A 49 -6.29 1.77 -4.41
C GLY A 49 -5.62 2.90 -3.60
N LEU A 50 -5.68 2.82 -2.27
CA LEU A 50 -5.01 3.77 -1.38
C LEU A 50 -3.49 3.76 -1.55
N LEU A 51 -2.88 2.58 -1.66
CA LEU A 51 -1.44 2.43 -1.87
C LEU A 51 -1.00 3.02 -3.20
N VAL A 52 -1.76 2.82 -4.27
CA VAL A 52 -1.51 3.47 -5.58
C VAL A 52 -1.64 4.98 -5.47
N PHE A 53 -2.67 5.48 -4.80
CA PHE A 53 -2.85 6.92 -4.59
C PHE A 53 -1.67 7.53 -3.83
N VAL A 54 -1.22 6.90 -2.74
CA VAL A 54 -0.05 7.35 -1.99
C VAL A 54 1.24 7.23 -2.80
N ALA A 55 1.39 6.21 -3.63
CA ALA A 55 2.53 6.08 -4.53
C ALA A 55 2.58 7.22 -5.55
N ILE A 56 1.45 7.58 -6.18
CA ILE A 56 1.35 8.72 -7.11
C ILE A 56 1.70 10.03 -6.40
N MET A 57 1.10 10.28 -5.22
CA MET A 57 1.43 11.44 -4.39
C MET A 57 2.92 11.47 -4.02
N GLY A 58 3.50 10.33 -3.70
CA GLY A 58 4.93 10.18 -3.39
C GLY A 58 5.84 10.52 -4.56
N ILE A 59 5.45 10.16 -5.79
CA ILE A 59 6.19 10.57 -7.01
C ILE A 59 6.18 12.10 -7.12
N VAL A 60 5.01 12.73 -7.00
CA VAL A 60 4.88 14.20 -7.07
C VAL A 60 5.74 14.87 -5.98
N ILE A 61 5.62 14.41 -4.73
CA ILE A 61 6.36 14.95 -3.59
C ILE A 61 7.87 14.73 -3.70
N ALA A 62 8.32 13.62 -4.29
CA ALA A 62 9.75 13.38 -4.53
C ALA A 62 10.37 14.36 -5.55
N LEU A 63 9.56 14.82 -6.52
CA LEU A 63 9.98 15.76 -7.55
C LEU A 63 10.02 17.20 -7.03
N ILE A 64 8.93 17.69 -6.43
CA ILE A 64 8.75 19.11 -6.09
C ILE A 64 8.58 19.41 -4.59
N GLY A 65 8.44 18.38 -3.75
CA GLY A 65 8.13 18.51 -2.33
C GLY A 65 9.35 18.68 -1.42
N SER A 66 9.07 19.06 -0.17
CA SER A 66 10.09 19.21 0.88
C SER A 66 10.51 17.85 1.48
N LYS A 67 11.59 17.84 2.28
CA LYS A 67 12.05 16.60 2.95
C LYS A 67 11.00 16.07 3.93
N GLU A 68 10.33 16.99 4.63
CA GLU A 68 9.27 16.72 5.59
C GLU A 68 8.07 16.08 4.90
N ALA A 69 7.67 16.59 3.73
CA ALA A 69 6.59 16.00 2.93
C ALA A 69 6.91 14.57 2.46
N ASN A 70 8.18 14.29 2.11
CA ASN A 70 8.63 12.93 1.80
C ASN A 70 8.49 12.00 3.02
N PHE A 71 8.92 12.45 4.21
CA PHE A 71 8.74 11.69 5.46
C PHE A 71 7.28 11.40 5.79
N ILE A 72 6.40 12.39 5.64
CA ILE A 72 4.96 12.22 5.86
C ILE A 72 4.39 11.17 4.90
N THR A 73 4.83 11.17 3.65
CA THR A 73 4.38 10.19 2.65
C THR A 73 4.85 8.77 2.97
N LEU A 74 6.12 8.63 3.41
CA LEU A 74 6.67 7.35 3.90
C LEU A 74 5.85 6.81 5.07
N LEU A 75 5.54 7.69 6.03
CA LEU A 75 4.73 7.33 7.20
C LEU A 75 3.30 6.94 6.79
N LEU A 76 2.68 7.69 5.87
CA LEU A 76 1.32 7.42 5.43
C LEU A 76 1.22 6.06 4.72
N GLY A 77 2.14 5.77 3.81
CA GLY A 77 2.17 4.48 3.11
C GLY A 77 2.41 3.30 4.04
N SER A 78 3.30 3.47 5.05
CA SER A 78 3.57 2.42 6.03
C SER A 78 2.39 2.19 6.97
N LEU A 79 1.68 3.26 7.38
CA LEU A 79 0.46 3.15 8.18
C LEU A 79 -0.66 2.41 7.43
N ILE A 80 -0.86 2.69 6.14
CA ILE A 80 -1.87 1.98 5.32
C ILE A 80 -1.53 0.48 5.24
N ALA A 81 -0.26 0.15 4.96
CA ALA A 81 0.17 -1.25 4.90
C ALA A 81 0.06 -1.96 6.27
N ALA A 82 0.42 -1.28 7.35
CA ALA A 82 0.31 -1.81 8.71
C ALA A 82 -1.16 -2.02 9.12
N ALA A 83 -2.04 -1.07 8.84
CA ALA A 83 -3.47 -1.19 9.10
C ALA A 83 -4.08 -2.39 8.38
N PHE A 84 -3.72 -2.59 7.10
CA PHE A 84 -4.12 -3.79 6.36
C PHE A 84 -3.59 -5.08 6.99
N SER A 85 -2.32 -5.10 7.41
CA SER A 85 -1.74 -6.27 8.08
C SER A 85 -2.43 -6.60 9.41
N ILE A 86 -2.78 -5.59 10.20
CA ILE A 86 -3.52 -5.77 11.46
C ILE A 86 -4.94 -6.28 11.18
N TYR A 87 -5.62 -5.69 10.20
CA TYR A 87 -6.94 -6.14 9.78
C TYR A 87 -6.93 -7.62 9.39
N LEU A 88 -5.94 -8.02 8.57
CA LEU A 88 -5.78 -9.41 8.14
C LEU A 88 -5.53 -10.35 9.33
N ALA A 89 -4.72 -9.95 10.29
CA ALA A 89 -4.45 -10.75 11.50
C ALA A 89 -5.70 -10.94 12.38
N ASN A 90 -6.64 -10.00 12.34
CA ASN A 90 -7.85 -10.02 13.15
C ASN A 90 -9.08 -10.60 12.43
N ILE A 91 -8.92 -11.07 11.19
CA ILE A 91 -10.02 -11.64 10.39
C ILE A 91 -10.22 -13.16 10.63
N ARG A 92 -9.44 -13.73 11.54
CA ARG A 92 -9.55 -15.13 12.00
C ARG A 92 -10.88 -15.42 12.65
#